data_AF-A0A953UN03-F1
#
_entry.id   AF-A0A953UN03-F1
#
_cell.length_a   1.000
_cell.length_b   1.000
_cell.length_c   1.000
_cell.angle_alpha   90.00
_cell.angle_beta   90.00
_cell.angle_gamma   90.00
#
_symmetry.space_group_name_H-M   'P 1'
#
loop_
_entity.id
_entity.type
_entity.pdbx_description
1 polymer ?
#
loop_
_entity_poly.entity_id
_entity_poly.type
_entity_poly.pdbx_seq_one_letter_code
_entity_poly.pdbx_strand_id
1 'polypeptide(L)'
;MRELEGIDPEAALKQTARTATGSRKHRRLENLLIVSETAFALILLAGAGLLMRTFAGLTAISPGFHPDNVLAARLSLPYWKYPTAERQRAFLDVLLEKVRPGPGVDAASAVACLPYGGFVLTSTLEIEGQPAPQPAAGGDSAAASVAVNYMAGDYFRAMGIPILEGRAIDSRDRAGRPGVTIVNQAVVRRFFPNASPLGARIRIKGVTDWLEIVGVIGGVKQGGLASDPRAEIFQSAAQTASGGSAQTLAIRSTADPRLLIPWLRLQIAELDKDLPPPEIESMRAKMASLAASQLFVIRLLTLFAGIAITLAAIKVPADMFI
;
A
#
# COMPACT_ATOMS: atom_id res chain seq x y z
N MET A 1 -32.96 82.27 27.77
CA MET A 1 -32.82 81.80 29.16
C MET A 1 -33.80 80.67 29.38
N ARG A 2 -33.36 79.57 30.02
CA ARG A 2 -34.02 78.25 30.18
C ARG A 2 -33.99 77.43 28.88
N GLU A 3 -33.46 76.20 28.82
CA GLU A 3 -33.24 75.16 29.83
C GLU A 3 -31.91 74.44 29.54
N LEU A 4 -30.98 74.46 30.51
CA LEU A 4 -29.88 73.49 30.61
C LEU A 4 -30.17 72.69 31.88
N GLU A 5 -31.08 71.74 31.77
CA GLU A 5 -31.45 70.84 32.87
C GLU A 5 -30.70 69.51 32.73
N GLY A 6 -29.67 69.37 33.55
CA GLY A 6 -29.26 68.13 34.20
C GLY A 6 -29.12 66.87 33.35
N ILE A 7 -28.02 66.75 32.59
CA ILE A 7 -27.40 65.44 32.47
C ILE A 7 -26.72 65.19 33.81
N ASP A 8 -27.35 64.42 34.68
CA ASP A 8 -26.79 64.00 35.96
C ASP A 8 -25.50 63.19 35.70
N PRO A 9 -24.31 63.76 35.98
CA PRO A 9 -23.05 63.07 35.71
C PRO A 9 -22.90 61.84 36.61
N GLU A 10 -23.59 61.78 37.75
CA GLU A 10 -23.61 60.63 38.64
C GLU A 10 -24.40 59.46 38.04
N ALA A 11 -25.50 59.75 37.33
CA ALA A 11 -26.27 58.76 36.57
C ALA A 11 -25.48 58.22 35.36
N ALA A 12 -24.77 59.09 34.63
CA ALA A 12 -23.90 58.69 33.52
C ALA A 12 -22.69 57.84 33.97
N LEU A 13 -22.08 58.19 35.11
CA LEU A 13 -21.01 57.39 35.74
C LEU A 13 -21.53 56.03 36.28
N LYS A 14 -22.73 55.98 36.87
CA LYS A 14 -23.37 54.72 37.31
C LYS A 14 -23.78 53.83 36.13
N GLN A 15 -24.18 54.41 35.00
CA GLN A 15 -24.48 53.66 33.77
C GLN A 15 -23.20 53.08 33.17
N THR A 16 -22.09 53.82 33.21
CA THR A 16 -20.75 53.39 32.77
C THR A 16 -20.17 52.29 33.69
N ALA A 17 -20.43 52.34 34.99
CA ALA A 17 -20.03 51.30 35.95
C ALA A 17 -20.84 50.00 35.79
N ARG A 18 -22.12 50.08 35.40
CA ARG A 18 -22.96 48.91 35.05
C ARG A 18 -22.60 48.30 33.69
N THR A 19 -22.20 49.10 32.70
CA THR A 19 -21.63 48.58 31.45
C THR A 19 -20.22 48.05 31.63
N ALA A 20 -19.39 48.59 32.53
CA ALA A 20 -18.04 48.09 32.83
C ALA A 20 -18.01 46.70 33.50
N THR A 21 -19.04 46.35 34.27
CA THR A 21 -19.18 45.02 34.89
C THR A 21 -19.73 43.98 33.91
N GLY A 22 -20.63 44.39 32.99
CA GLY A 22 -20.95 43.63 31.78
C GLY A 22 -19.74 43.44 30.87
N SER A 23 -18.90 44.47 30.71
CA SER A 23 -17.68 44.46 29.89
C SER A 23 -16.60 43.54 30.45
N ARG A 24 -16.40 43.45 31.78
CA ARG A 24 -15.43 42.48 32.33
C ARG A 24 -15.85 41.03 32.13
N LYS A 25 -17.13 40.69 32.27
CA LYS A 25 -17.63 39.33 31.98
C LYS A 25 -17.59 39.03 30.48
N HIS A 26 -17.99 39.99 29.64
CA HIS A 26 -17.96 39.86 28.18
C HIS A 26 -16.51 39.71 27.67
N ARG A 27 -15.60 40.57 28.12
CA ARG A 27 -14.16 40.50 27.80
C ARG A 27 -13.48 39.23 28.31
N ARG A 28 -13.92 38.69 29.45
CA ARG A 28 -13.46 37.37 29.93
C ARG A 28 -13.95 36.24 29.04
N LEU A 29 -15.19 36.31 28.54
CA LEU A 29 -15.77 35.31 27.64
C LEU A 29 -15.10 35.38 26.25
N GLU A 30 -14.88 36.58 25.72
CA GLU A 30 -14.13 36.81 24.48
C GLU A 30 -12.69 36.32 24.59
N ASN A 31 -11.97 36.67 25.67
CA ASN A 31 -10.61 36.18 25.90
C ASN A 31 -10.54 34.66 26.01
N LEU A 32 -11.50 34.03 26.70
CA LEU A 32 -11.59 32.56 26.76
C LEU A 32 -11.80 31.94 25.38
N LEU A 33 -12.62 32.58 24.55
CA LEU A 33 -12.91 32.11 23.19
C LEU A 33 -11.67 32.22 22.30
N ILE A 34 -10.95 33.36 22.36
CA ILE A 34 -9.71 33.60 21.62
C ILE A 34 -8.61 32.62 22.05
N VAL A 35 -8.43 32.41 23.36
CA VAL A 35 -7.43 31.46 23.88
C VAL A 35 -7.77 30.04 23.44
N SER A 36 -9.04 29.64 23.51
CA SER A 36 -9.48 28.30 23.09
C SER A 36 -9.27 28.10 21.58
N GLU A 37 -9.65 29.07 20.78
CA GLU A 37 -9.49 29.05 19.32
C GLU A 37 -8.02 28.98 18.91
N THR A 38 -7.16 29.79 19.55
CA THR A 38 -5.71 29.77 19.31
C THR A 38 -5.11 28.43 19.73
N ALA A 39 -5.54 27.87 20.86
CA ALA A 39 -5.10 26.55 21.29
C ALA A 39 -5.53 25.45 20.30
N PHE A 40 -6.77 25.45 19.83
CA PHE A 40 -7.24 24.52 18.80
C PHE A 40 -6.47 24.68 17.47
N ALA A 41 -6.21 25.91 17.04
CA ALA A 41 -5.43 26.20 15.85
C ALA A 41 -4.00 25.62 15.95
N LEU A 42 -3.34 25.81 17.09
CA LEU A 42 -2.00 25.27 17.35
C LEU A 42 -2.00 23.74 17.39
N ILE A 43 -3.00 23.11 18.03
CA ILE A 43 -3.15 21.65 18.07
C ILE A 43 -3.34 21.09 16.66
N LEU A 44 -4.24 21.69 15.85
CA LEU A 44 -4.49 21.26 14.48
C LEU A 44 -3.27 21.47 13.59
N LEU A 45 -2.55 22.59 13.73
CA LEU A 45 -1.34 22.89 12.97
C LEU A 45 -0.20 21.91 13.33
N ALA A 46 0.02 21.66 14.62
CA ALA A 46 1.01 20.68 15.08
C ALA A 46 0.66 19.27 14.58
N GLY A 47 -0.61 18.88 14.63
CA GLY A 47 -1.11 17.61 14.10
C GLY A 47 -0.89 17.48 12.59
N ALA A 48 -1.25 18.51 11.82
CA ALA A 48 -1.05 18.55 10.36
C ALA A 48 0.43 18.48 9.99
N GLY A 49 1.28 19.26 10.67
CA GLY A 49 2.73 19.26 10.46
C GLY A 49 3.38 17.91 10.79
N LEU A 50 2.99 17.27 11.90
CA LEU A 50 3.47 15.95 12.27
C LEU A 50 3.06 14.89 11.24
N LEU A 51 1.80 14.91 10.80
CA LEU A 51 1.31 13.99 9.77
C LEU A 51 2.02 14.19 8.43
N MET A 52 2.26 15.44 8.01
CA MET A 52 2.99 15.75 6.79
C MET A 52 4.44 15.25 6.86
N ARG A 53 5.12 15.47 8.00
CA ARG A 53 6.47 14.94 8.25
C ARG A 53 6.49 13.41 8.23
N THR A 54 5.48 12.78 8.84
CA THR A 54 5.35 11.31 8.88
C THR A 54 5.15 10.75 7.48
N PHE A 55 4.26 11.36 6.69
CA PHE A 55 4.02 10.97 5.31
C PHE A 55 5.26 11.14 4.42
N ALA A 56 5.96 12.27 4.52
CA ALA A 56 7.22 12.50 3.80
C ALA A 56 8.27 11.43 4.14
N GLY A 57 8.39 11.08 5.43
CA GLY A 57 9.26 9.99 5.89
C GLY A 57 8.85 8.63 5.30
N LEU A 58 7.56 8.30 5.30
CA LEU A 58 7.06 7.04 4.72
C LEU A 58 7.36 6.95 3.23
N THR A 59 7.18 8.03 2.46
CA THR A 59 7.48 8.03 1.02
C THR A 59 8.95 7.88 0.66
N ALA A 60 9.86 8.16 1.60
CA ALA A 60 11.30 7.96 1.43
C ALA A 60 11.74 6.51 1.72
N ILE A 61 10.90 5.70 2.36
CA ILE A 61 11.19 4.30 2.63
C ILE A 61 11.13 3.52 1.31
N SER A 62 12.20 2.78 1.00
CA SER A 62 12.19 1.87 -0.13
C SER A 62 11.15 0.76 0.09
N PRO A 63 10.18 0.57 -0.83
CA PRO A 63 9.17 -0.47 -0.70
C PRO A 63 9.72 -1.89 -0.97
N GLY A 64 10.98 -2.00 -1.40
CA GLY A 64 11.61 -3.27 -1.79
C GLY A 64 11.38 -3.67 -3.25
N PHE A 65 10.81 -2.76 -4.06
CA PHE A 65 10.59 -2.93 -5.50
C PHE A 65 10.61 -1.56 -6.20
N HIS A 66 10.66 -1.53 -7.54
CA HIS A 66 10.67 -0.30 -8.33
C HIS A 66 9.34 -0.11 -9.07
N PRO A 67 8.43 0.77 -8.57
CA PRO A 67 7.13 1.02 -9.20
C PRO A 67 7.22 1.82 -10.50
N ASP A 68 8.39 2.40 -10.80
CA ASP A 68 8.61 3.18 -12.00
C ASP A 68 8.55 2.34 -13.26
N ASN A 69 7.85 2.92 -14.24
CA ASN A 69 7.59 2.32 -15.54
C ASN A 69 6.97 0.92 -15.49
N VAL A 70 6.21 0.59 -14.43
CA VAL A 70 5.46 -0.67 -14.36
C VAL A 70 3.99 -0.43 -14.63
N LEU A 71 3.43 -1.16 -15.59
CA LEU A 71 2.00 -1.27 -15.83
C LEU A 71 1.47 -2.51 -15.11
N ALA A 72 0.40 -2.32 -14.34
CA ALA A 72 -0.36 -3.41 -13.74
C ALA A 72 -1.67 -3.58 -14.51
N ALA A 73 -2.00 -4.81 -14.88
CA ALA A 73 -3.28 -5.12 -15.51
C ALA A 73 -3.94 -6.31 -14.81
N ARG A 74 -5.08 -6.07 -14.16
CA ARG A 74 -5.85 -7.14 -13.53
C ARG A 74 -6.80 -7.76 -14.56
N LEU A 75 -6.62 -9.05 -14.79
CA LEU A 75 -7.46 -9.85 -15.67
C LEU A 75 -8.59 -10.48 -14.85
N SER A 76 -9.79 -10.51 -15.42
CA SER A 76 -10.92 -11.26 -14.88
C SER A 76 -11.18 -12.43 -15.81
N LEU A 77 -10.70 -13.63 -15.44
CA LEU A 77 -10.95 -14.85 -16.19
C LEU A 77 -12.23 -15.51 -15.66
N PRO A 78 -13.35 -15.46 -16.41
CA PRO A 78 -14.62 -15.95 -15.89
C PRO A 78 -14.61 -17.47 -15.74
N TYR A 79 -15.11 -17.96 -14.61
CA TYR A 79 -15.12 -19.39 -14.28
C TYR A 79 -15.80 -20.26 -15.34
N TRP A 80 -16.90 -19.77 -15.95
CA TRP A 80 -17.62 -20.51 -16.99
C TRP A 80 -16.78 -20.80 -18.25
N LYS A 81 -15.74 -19.99 -18.52
CA LYS A 81 -14.82 -20.17 -19.67
C LYS A 81 -13.46 -20.72 -19.24
N TYR A 82 -12.98 -20.35 -18.07
CA TYR A 82 -11.69 -20.76 -17.50
C TYR A 82 -11.88 -21.47 -16.15
N PRO A 83 -12.53 -22.65 -16.12
CA PRO A 83 -12.93 -23.31 -14.87
C PRO A 83 -11.77 -23.97 -14.11
N THR A 84 -10.65 -24.23 -14.78
CA THR A 84 -9.49 -24.91 -14.18
C THR A 84 -8.25 -24.03 -14.24
N ALA A 85 -7.33 -24.25 -13.30
CA ALA A 85 -6.09 -23.50 -13.24
C ALA A 85 -5.15 -23.81 -14.42
N GLU A 86 -5.21 -25.03 -14.97
CA GLU A 86 -4.47 -25.38 -16.18
C GLU A 86 -4.92 -24.50 -17.36
N ARG A 87 -6.23 -24.26 -17.49
CA ARG A 87 -6.77 -23.44 -18.57
C ARG A 87 -6.46 -21.95 -18.37
N GLN A 88 -6.50 -21.48 -17.13
CA GLN A 88 -6.09 -20.11 -16.79
C GLN A 88 -4.60 -19.89 -17.04
N ARG A 89 -3.77 -20.85 -16.66
CA ARG A 89 -2.32 -20.83 -16.93
C ARG A 89 -2.03 -20.85 -18.42
N ALA A 90 -2.67 -21.73 -19.19
CA ALA A 90 -2.48 -21.79 -20.63
C ALA A 90 -2.81 -20.45 -21.32
N PHE A 91 -3.87 -19.76 -20.88
CA PHE A 91 -4.18 -18.42 -21.34
C PHE A 91 -3.07 -17.42 -21.00
N LEU A 92 -2.59 -17.42 -19.76
CA LEU A 92 -1.52 -16.52 -19.31
C LEU A 92 -0.20 -16.77 -20.05
N ASP A 93 0.15 -18.03 -20.31
CA ASP A 93 1.37 -18.39 -21.04
C ASP A 93 1.34 -17.80 -22.45
N VAL A 94 0.24 -18.02 -23.19
CA VAL A 94 0.05 -17.45 -24.55
C VAL A 94 0.04 -15.92 -24.51
N LEU A 95 -0.61 -15.31 -23.52
CA LEU A 95 -0.63 -13.86 -23.38
C LEU A 95 0.77 -13.29 -23.10
N LEU A 96 1.54 -13.92 -22.21
CA LEU A 96 2.90 -13.49 -21.90
C LEU A 96 3.83 -13.67 -23.11
N GLU A 97 3.69 -14.74 -23.89
CA GLU A 97 4.44 -14.92 -25.15
C GLU A 97 4.17 -13.80 -26.16
N LYS A 98 2.93 -13.32 -26.26
CA LYS A 98 2.56 -12.16 -27.10
C LYS A 98 3.06 -10.83 -26.54
N VAL A 99 3.03 -10.66 -25.21
CA VAL A 99 3.32 -9.38 -24.57
C VAL A 99 4.83 -9.12 -24.46
N ARG A 100 5.64 -10.15 -24.19
CA ARG A 100 7.11 -10.01 -24.03
C ARG A 100 7.82 -9.32 -25.19
N PRO A 101 7.57 -9.64 -26.48
CA PRO A 101 8.21 -8.96 -27.61
C PRO A 101 7.55 -7.62 -27.96
N GLY A 102 6.64 -7.12 -27.12
CA GLY A 102 5.92 -5.87 -27.35
C GLY A 102 6.83 -4.63 -27.41
N PRO A 103 6.38 -3.57 -28.09
CA PRO A 103 7.16 -2.33 -28.22
C PRO A 103 7.40 -1.71 -26.83
N GLY A 104 8.66 -1.50 -26.47
CA GLY A 104 9.03 -0.87 -25.20
C GLY A 104 8.83 -1.75 -23.95
N VAL A 105 8.52 -3.04 -24.10
CA VAL A 105 8.45 -3.99 -22.99
C VAL A 105 9.86 -4.49 -22.64
N ASP A 106 10.32 -4.28 -21.41
CA ASP A 106 11.58 -4.84 -20.89
C ASP A 106 11.37 -6.19 -20.20
N ALA A 107 10.26 -6.34 -19.46
CA ALA A 107 9.90 -7.59 -18.79
C ALA A 107 8.39 -7.68 -18.62
N ALA A 108 7.84 -8.88 -18.76
CA ALA A 108 6.43 -9.15 -18.54
C ALA A 108 6.25 -10.39 -17.67
N SER A 109 5.28 -10.32 -16.78
CA SER A 109 4.99 -11.36 -15.81
C SER A 109 3.53 -11.34 -15.42
N ALA A 110 3.10 -12.39 -14.74
CA ALA A 110 1.81 -12.44 -14.08
C ALA A 110 2.00 -12.86 -12.62
N VAL A 111 1.19 -12.34 -11.72
CA VAL A 111 1.23 -12.66 -10.29
C VAL A 111 -0.17 -12.71 -9.71
N ALA A 112 -0.38 -13.51 -8.66
CA ALA A 112 -1.67 -13.57 -7.98
C ALA A 112 -1.93 -12.28 -7.19
N CYS A 113 -0.94 -11.82 -6.42
CA CYS A 113 -1.03 -10.62 -5.60
C CYS A 113 0.14 -9.68 -5.86
N LEU A 114 -0.14 -8.48 -6.38
CA LEU A 114 0.84 -7.40 -6.42
C LEU A 114 1.06 -6.80 -5.02
N PRO A 115 2.22 -6.15 -4.78
CA PRO A 115 2.41 -5.26 -3.66
C PRO A 115 1.23 -4.30 -3.50
N TYR A 116 0.77 -4.14 -2.26
CA TYR A 116 -0.40 -3.33 -1.92
C TYR A 116 -1.73 -3.78 -2.54
N GLY A 117 -1.84 -5.03 -3.00
CA GLY A 117 -3.09 -5.61 -3.53
C GLY A 117 -4.16 -5.94 -2.48
N GLY A 118 -3.84 -5.80 -1.18
CA GLY A 118 -4.76 -6.01 -0.06
C GLY A 118 -5.00 -7.48 0.31
N PHE A 119 -5.26 -8.34 -0.67
CA PHE A 119 -5.43 -9.78 -0.45
C PHE A 119 -4.08 -10.51 -0.44
N VAL A 120 -3.91 -11.44 0.48
CA VAL A 120 -2.77 -12.38 0.50
C VAL A 120 -3.25 -13.72 1.04
N LEU A 121 -2.93 -14.78 0.31
CA LEU A 121 -3.12 -16.14 0.79
C LEU A 121 -2.05 -16.45 1.84
N THR A 122 -2.45 -16.85 3.04
CA THR A 122 -1.55 -17.33 4.07
C THR A 122 -1.74 -18.81 4.31
N SER A 123 -0.66 -19.53 4.60
CA SER A 123 -0.71 -20.98 4.84
C SER A 123 0.41 -21.42 5.77
N THR A 124 0.32 -22.64 6.30
CA THR A 124 1.31 -23.20 7.22
C THR A 124 2.49 -23.78 6.45
N LEU A 125 3.69 -23.27 6.77
CA LEU A 125 4.95 -23.76 6.21
C LEU A 125 5.47 -24.97 6.99
N GLU A 126 5.90 -26.01 6.28
CA GLU A 126 6.68 -27.11 6.83
C GLU A 126 8.06 -27.15 6.14
N ILE A 127 9.10 -27.50 6.91
CA ILE A 127 10.49 -27.56 6.46
C ILE A 127 10.98 -28.99 6.65
N GLU A 128 11.59 -29.56 5.61
CA GLU A 128 12.05 -30.94 5.63
C GLU A 128 13.10 -31.14 6.74
N GLY A 129 12.94 -32.19 7.54
CA GLY A 129 13.83 -32.48 8.67
C GLY A 129 13.58 -31.62 9.93
N GLN A 130 12.63 -30.68 9.92
CA GLN A 130 12.20 -29.97 11.13
C GLN A 130 10.89 -30.55 11.69
N PRO A 131 10.67 -30.50 13.01
CA PRO A 131 9.38 -30.84 13.60
C PRO A 131 8.28 -30.01 12.95
N ALA A 132 7.17 -30.65 12.61
CA ALA A 132 6.00 -29.93 12.11
C ALA A 132 5.61 -28.85 13.13
N PRO A 133 5.32 -27.61 12.69
CA PRO A 133 5.01 -26.54 13.61
C PRO A 133 3.82 -26.93 14.49
N GLN A 134 4.03 -26.96 15.80
CA GLN A 134 2.95 -27.18 16.75
C GLN A 134 2.13 -25.89 16.85
N PRO A 135 0.79 -25.96 16.88
CA PRO A 135 0.00 -24.79 17.24
C PRO A 135 0.43 -24.35 18.63
N ALA A 136 0.77 -23.06 18.79
CA ALA A 136 1.10 -22.51 20.09
C ALA A 136 -0.06 -22.81 21.07
N ALA A 137 0.26 -23.08 22.34
CA ALA A 137 -0.75 -23.23 23.38
C ALA A 137 -1.57 -21.93 23.46
N GLY A 138 -2.75 -21.93 22.83
CA GLY A 138 -3.54 -20.72 22.55
C GLY A 138 -4.15 -20.65 21.14
N GLY A 139 -3.76 -21.54 20.21
CA GLY A 139 -4.35 -21.62 18.86
C GLY A 139 -3.68 -20.72 17.82
N ASP A 140 -2.64 -19.97 18.18
CA ASP A 140 -1.93 -19.06 17.28
C ASP A 140 -1.05 -19.84 16.28
N SER A 141 -1.67 -20.27 15.17
CA SER A 141 -1.00 -20.82 13.98
C SER A 141 -0.15 -19.78 13.24
N ALA A 142 -0.10 -18.53 13.73
CA ALA A 142 0.69 -17.44 13.17
C ALA A 142 2.19 -17.75 13.17
N ALA A 143 2.69 -18.58 14.09
CA ALA A 143 4.11 -18.93 14.25
C ALA A 143 4.72 -19.60 13.01
N ALA A 144 3.92 -20.33 12.25
CA ALA A 144 4.34 -21.01 11.02
C ALA A 144 3.65 -20.49 9.76
N SER A 145 2.87 -19.41 9.89
CA SER A 145 2.14 -18.82 8.78
C SER A 145 3.09 -18.05 7.86
N VAL A 146 2.99 -18.34 6.56
CA VAL A 146 3.66 -17.62 5.48
C VAL A 146 2.66 -17.20 4.42
N ALA A 147 2.94 -16.09 3.75
CA ALA A 147 2.23 -15.70 2.55
C ALA A 147 2.66 -16.57 1.37
N VAL A 148 1.71 -16.95 0.52
CA VAL A 148 1.95 -17.72 -0.71
C VAL A 148 1.52 -16.86 -1.88
N ASN A 149 2.42 -16.69 -2.85
CA ASN A 149 2.15 -15.97 -4.06
C ASN A 149 2.52 -16.81 -5.28
N TYR A 150 1.69 -16.76 -6.31
CA TYR A 150 1.88 -17.52 -7.54
C TYR A 150 2.32 -16.57 -8.63
N MET A 151 3.39 -16.91 -9.31
CA MET A 151 3.97 -16.07 -10.36
C MET A 151 4.23 -16.85 -11.65
N ALA A 152 4.11 -16.15 -12.76
CA ALA A 152 4.48 -16.62 -14.09
C ALA A 152 5.40 -15.58 -14.75
N GLY A 153 6.38 -16.07 -15.51
CA GLY A 153 7.38 -15.23 -16.16
C GLY A 153 8.27 -14.45 -15.19
N ASP A 154 8.77 -13.30 -15.64
CA ASP A 154 9.91 -12.62 -15.02
C ASP A 154 9.48 -11.62 -13.94
N TYR A 155 8.66 -12.07 -12.97
CA TYR A 155 8.01 -11.19 -11.98
C TYR A 155 8.97 -10.29 -11.21
N PHE A 156 10.08 -10.84 -10.69
CA PHE A 156 11.05 -10.05 -9.94
C PHE A 156 11.74 -8.99 -10.81
N ARG A 157 12.01 -9.30 -12.09
CA ARG A 157 12.54 -8.31 -13.05
C ARG A 157 11.50 -7.26 -13.39
N ALA A 158 10.26 -7.67 -13.68
CA ALA A 158 9.15 -6.77 -13.97
C ALA A 158 8.89 -5.79 -12.81
N MET A 159 8.97 -6.24 -11.56
CA MET A 159 8.82 -5.39 -10.38
C MET A 159 10.13 -4.74 -9.90
N GLY A 160 11.28 -5.10 -10.47
CA GLY A 160 12.58 -4.59 -10.02
C GLY A 160 12.93 -5.00 -8.60
N ILE A 161 12.50 -6.19 -8.18
CA ILE A 161 12.81 -6.80 -6.89
C ILE A 161 14.16 -7.52 -7.00
N PRO A 162 15.14 -7.20 -6.14
CA PRO A 162 16.46 -7.83 -6.22
C PRO A 162 16.44 -9.27 -5.70
N ILE A 163 17.13 -10.16 -6.42
CA ILE A 163 17.52 -11.48 -5.95
C ILE A 163 18.82 -11.30 -5.16
N LEU A 164 18.79 -11.67 -3.88
CA LEU A 164 19.91 -11.55 -2.95
C LEU A 164 20.84 -12.76 -3.03
N GLU A 165 20.26 -13.96 -3.14
CA GLU A 165 20.99 -15.23 -3.19
C GLU A 165 20.30 -16.19 -4.18
N GLY A 166 21.07 -17.06 -4.82
CA GLY A 166 20.56 -18.08 -5.74
C GLY A 166 20.12 -17.50 -7.10
N ARG A 167 18.98 -17.96 -7.61
CA ARG A 167 18.49 -17.62 -8.96
C ARG A 167 16.98 -17.36 -9.00
N ALA A 168 16.52 -16.76 -10.10
CA ALA A 168 15.12 -16.67 -10.45
C ALA A 168 14.55 -18.03 -10.88
N ILE A 169 13.23 -18.16 -10.83
CA ILE A 169 12.50 -19.22 -11.54
C ILE A 169 12.59 -18.92 -13.04
N ASP A 170 12.91 -19.93 -13.84
CA ASP A 170 13.04 -19.78 -15.30
C ASP A 170 12.42 -20.97 -16.06
N SER A 171 12.64 -21.02 -17.38
CA SER A 171 12.08 -22.03 -18.27
C SER A 171 12.47 -23.48 -17.94
N ARG A 172 13.48 -23.69 -17.09
CA ARG A 172 13.89 -25.03 -16.63
C ARG A 172 12.95 -25.57 -15.55
N ASP A 173 12.25 -24.69 -14.84
CA ASP A 173 11.37 -24.97 -13.70
C ASP A 173 9.92 -25.20 -14.17
N ARG A 174 9.73 -26.28 -14.91
CA ARG A 174 8.44 -26.64 -15.55
C ARG A 174 7.80 -27.86 -14.90
N ALA A 175 6.53 -28.10 -15.25
CA ALA A 175 5.81 -29.30 -14.83
C ALA A 175 6.60 -30.59 -15.14
N GLY A 176 6.53 -31.57 -14.23
CA GLY A 176 7.26 -32.84 -14.34
C GLY A 176 8.74 -32.78 -13.94
N ARG A 177 9.24 -31.61 -13.51
CA ARG A 177 10.56 -31.45 -12.87
C ARG A 177 10.38 -31.33 -11.35
N PRO A 178 11.44 -31.52 -10.54
CA PRO A 178 11.39 -31.19 -9.12
C PRO A 178 10.86 -29.77 -8.92
N GLY A 179 9.91 -29.62 -8.00
CA GLY A 179 9.28 -28.33 -7.73
C GLY A 179 10.25 -27.38 -7.04
N VAL A 180 10.22 -26.10 -7.42
CA VAL A 180 11.07 -25.07 -6.85
C VAL A 180 10.25 -23.91 -6.31
N THR A 181 10.86 -23.15 -5.40
CA THR A 181 10.25 -21.96 -4.81
C THR A 181 11.30 -20.90 -4.54
N ILE A 182 10.87 -19.66 -4.49
CA ILE A 182 11.69 -18.52 -4.05
C ILE A 182 11.10 -17.97 -2.76
N VAL A 183 11.96 -17.60 -1.83
CA VAL A 183 11.54 -17.05 -0.54
C VAL A 183 12.07 -15.63 -0.38
N ASN A 184 11.42 -14.81 0.44
CA ASN A 184 11.98 -13.52 0.78
C ASN A 184 12.86 -13.57 2.04
N GLN A 185 13.63 -12.50 2.25
CA GLN A 185 14.51 -12.38 3.41
C GLN A 185 13.79 -12.54 4.77
N ALA A 186 12.48 -12.25 4.85
CA ALA A 186 11.71 -12.43 6.07
C ALA A 186 11.47 -13.91 6.40
N VAL A 187 11.31 -14.79 5.40
CA VAL A 187 11.32 -16.25 5.60
C VAL A 187 12.68 -16.69 6.15
N VAL A 188 13.77 -16.21 5.55
CA VAL A 188 15.14 -16.59 5.97
C VAL A 188 15.39 -16.20 7.43
N ARG A 189 15.13 -14.94 7.81
CA ARG A 189 15.30 -14.48 9.20
C ARG A 189 14.48 -15.29 10.20
N ARG A 190 13.29 -15.73 9.81
CA ARG A 190 12.34 -16.40 10.70
C ARG A 190 12.61 -17.89 10.85
N PHE A 191 12.93 -18.57 9.76
CA PHE A 191 12.98 -20.03 9.70
C PHE A 191 14.38 -20.59 9.50
N PHE A 192 15.33 -19.75 9.05
CA PHE A 192 16.72 -20.12 8.77
C PHE A 192 17.69 -19.11 9.41
N PRO A 193 17.58 -18.78 10.71
CA PRO A 193 18.38 -17.72 11.33
C PRO A 193 19.90 -17.99 11.30
N ASN A 194 20.30 -19.27 11.25
CA ASN A 194 21.70 -19.71 11.32
C ASN A 194 22.07 -20.71 10.21
N ALA A 195 21.29 -20.77 9.12
CA ALA A 195 21.51 -21.72 8.04
C ALA A 195 21.21 -21.09 6.68
N SER A 196 21.87 -21.56 5.63
CA SER A 196 21.49 -21.16 4.27
C SER A 196 20.12 -21.77 3.92
N PRO A 197 19.18 -20.98 3.39
CA PRO A 197 17.89 -21.50 2.95
C PRO A 197 18.00 -22.22 1.59
N LEU A 198 19.05 -21.95 0.79
CA LEU A 198 19.19 -22.52 -0.55
C LEU A 198 19.37 -24.04 -0.49
N GLY A 199 18.65 -24.76 -1.37
CA GLY A 199 18.64 -26.22 -1.41
C GLY A 199 17.78 -26.88 -0.32
N ALA A 200 17.32 -26.13 0.69
CA ALA A 200 16.38 -26.65 1.67
C ALA A 200 15.02 -26.90 1.01
N ARG A 201 14.31 -27.92 1.47
CA ARG A 201 12.99 -28.29 0.95
C ARG A 201 11.90 -27.87 1.92
N ILE A 202 10.91 -27.17 1.38
CA ILE A 202 9.76 -26.66 2.13
C ILE A 202 8.47 -27.08 1.44
N ARG A 203 7.37 -27.14 2.18
CA ARG A 203 6.04 -27.36 1.60
C ARG A 203 4.99 -26.57 2.35
N ILE A 204 3.89 -26.29 1.66
CA ILE A 204 2.67 -25.82 2.31
C ILE A 204 1.88 -27.05 2.76
N LYS A 205 1.65 -27.14 4.07
CA LYS A 205 0.99 -28.28 4.71
C LYS A 205 -0.34 -28.60 4.04
N GLY A 206 -0.45 -29.80 3.47
CA GLY A 206 -1.68 -30.29 2.82
C GLY A 206 -2.02 -29.64 1.48
N VAL A 207 -1.11 -28.82 0.91
CA VAL A 207 -1.36 -28.08 -0.34
C VAL A 207 -0.33 -28.38 -1.42
N THR A 208 0.96 -28.45 -1.07
CA THR A 208 2.02 -28.71 -2.04
C THR A 208 2.88 -29.91 -1.66
N ASP A 209 3.48 -30.52 -2.68
CA ASP A 209 4.65 -31.36 -2.50
C ASP A 209 5.85 -30.53 -2.00
N TRP A 210 6.93 -31.23 -1.67
CA TRP A 210 8.20 -30.62 -1.28
C TRP A 210 8.81 -29.82 -2.44
N LEU A 211 9.07 -28.54 -2.19
CA LEU A 211 9.69 -27.59 -3.11
C LEU A 211 11.08 -27.21 -2.62
N GLU A 212 12.07 -27.21 -3.51
CA GLU A 212 13.42 -26.74 -3.21
C GLU A 212 13.50 -25.21 -3.26
N ILE A 213 14.11 -24.58 -2.27
CA ILE A 213 14.40 -23.15 -2.29
C ILE A 213 15.59 -22.90 -3.22
N VAL A 214 15.34 -22.22 -4.35
CA VAL A 214 16.38 -21.92 -5.36
C VAL A 214 16.84 -20.47 -5.38
N GLY A 215 16.15 -19.60 -4.63
CA GLY A 215 16.48 -18.18 -4.57
C GLY A 215 15.90 -17.47 -3.37
N VAL A 216 16.58 -16.40 -2.97
CA VAL A 216 16.17 -15.48 -1.91
C VAL A 216 16.04 -14.08 -2.49
N ILE A 217 14.91 -13.40 -2.26
CA ILE A 217 14.69 -12.02 -2.68
C ILE A 217 14.71 -11.03 -1.51
N GLY A 218 14.88 -9.76 -1.83
CA GLY A 218 14.70 -8.66 -0.89
C GLY A 218 13.30 -8.63 -0.24
N GLY A 219 13.21 -8.00 0.93
CA GLY A 219 11.93 -7.85 1.62
C GLY A 219 11.02 -6.84 0.92
N VAL A 220 9.86 -7.28 0.44
CA VAL A 220 8.83 -6.41 -0.13
C VAL A 220 7.83 -5.99 0.94
N LYS A 221 7.57 -4.69 1.05
CA LYS A 221 6.60 -4.11 2.00
C LYS A 221 5.16 -4.21 1.50
N GLN A 222 4.70 -5.46 1.36
CA GLN A 222 3.39 -5.83 0.81
C GLN A 222 2.19 -5.11 1.48
N GLY A 223 2.25 -4.87 2.80
CA GLY A 223 1.15 -4.33 3.60
C GLY A 223 1.16 -2.81 3.81
N GLY A 224 2.11 -2.08 3.21
CA GLY A 224 2.31 -0.67 3.54
C GLY A 224 3.77 -0.33 3.82
N LEU A 225 4.18 0.91 3.56
CA LEU A 225 5.54 1.38 3.86
C LEU A 225 5.87 1.30 5.36
N ALA A 226 4.87 1.49 6.20
CA ALA A 226 4.97 1.37 7.66
C ALA A 226 5.03 -0.08 8.17
N SER A 227 4.69 -1.07 7.33
CA SER A 227 4.69 -2.49 7.73
C SER A 227 6.04 -3.15 7.46
N ASP A 228 6.42 -4.10 8.31
CA ASP A 228 7.57 -4.96 8.02
C ASP A 228 7.26 -5.93 6.88
N PRO A 229 8.27 -6.32 6.07
CA PRO A 229 8.10 -7.37 5.07
C PRO A 229 7.61 -8.66 5.73
N ARG A 230 6.43 -9.14 5.32
CA ARG A 230 5.88 -10.42 5.76
C ARG A 230 6.74 -11.58 5.22
N ALA A 231 6.80 -12.69 5.93
CA ALA A 231 7.38 -13.92 5.38
C ALA A 231 6.54 -14.40 4.19
N GLU A 232 7.13 -14.51 3.00
CA GLU A 232 6.45 -14.82 1.74
C GLU A 232 7.25 -15.81 0.91
N ILE A 233 6.54 -16.77 0.30
CA ILE A 233 7.06 -17.71 -0.69
C ILE A 233 6.41 -17.44 -2.06
N PHE A 234 7.19 -17.63 -3.12
CA PHE A 234 6.82 -17.40 -4.51
C PHE A 234 6.92 -18.70 -5.29
N GLN A 235 5.78 -19.21 -5.72
CA GLN A 235 5.67 -20.47 -6.47
C GLN A 235 5.49 -20.21 -7.95
N SER A 236 6.11 -21.05 -8.77
CA SER A 236 5.92 -21.06 -10.22
C SER A 236 4.52 -21.56 -10.56
N ALA A 237 3.72 -20.73 -11.24
CA ALA A 237 2.45 -21.16 -11.81
C ALA A 237 2.63 -22.35 -12.78
N ALA A 238 3.81 -22.51 -13.38
CA ALA A 238 4.12 -23.64 -14.25
C ALA A 238 4.23 -25.00 -13.51
N GLN A 239 4.47 -24.98 -12.20
CA GLN A 239 4.64 -26.19 -11.37
C GLN A 239 3.51 -26.40 -10.36
N THR A 240 2.70 -25.38 -10.07
CA THR A 240 1.60 -25.47 -9.11
C THR A 240 0.39 -26.22 -9.69
N ALA A 241 0.01 -27.33 -9.04
CA ALA A 241 -1.23 -28.05 -9.32
C ALA A 241 -2.45 -27.53 -8.53
N SER A 242 -2.22 -26.79 -7.43
CA SER A 242 -3.23 -26.42 -6.42
C SER A 242 -4.08 -25.19 -6.74
N GLY A 243 -4.12 -24.73 -7.99
CA GLY A 243 -5.17 -23.81 -8.42
C GLY A 243 -4.90 -22.30 -8.24
N GLY A 244 -3.70 -21.90 -7.83
CA GLY A 244 -3.34 -20.49 -7.68
C GLY A 244 -3.32 -19.74 -9.02
N SER A 245 -4.14 -18.70 -9.16
CA SER A 245 -4.26 -17.95 -10.43
C SER A 245 -3.48 -16.64 -10.40
N ALA A 246 -2.47 -16.54 -11.27
CA ALA A 246 -1.67 -15.33 -11.46
C ALA A 246 -2.41 -14.32 -12.36
N GLN A 247 -3.54 -13.76 -11.87
CA GLN A 247 -4.45 -12.97 -12.72
C GLN A 247 -4.02 -11.51 -12.91
N THR A 248 -2.94 -11.05 -12.28
CA THR A 248 -2.48 -9.68 -12.41
C THR A 248 -1.18 -9.64 -13.20
N LEU A 249 -1.21 -9.04 -14.39
CA LEU A 249 0.00 -8.79 -15.15
C LEU A 249 0.80 -7.65 -14.52
N ALA A 250 2.12 -7.81 -14.53
CA ALA A 250 3.07 -6.74 -14.28
C ALA A 250 4.03 -6.65 -15.47
N ILE A 251 4.03 -5.48 -16.12
CA ILE A 251 4.80 -5.22 -17.34
C ILE A 251 5.71 -4.03 -17.08
N ARG A 252 7.01 -4.26 -17.12
CA ARG A 252 8.02 -3.20 -17.07
C ARG A 252 8.22 -2.64 -18.47
N SER A 253 8.12 -1.33 -18.56
CA SER A 253 8.29 -0.53 -19.76
C SER A 253 9.62 0.21 -19.73
N THR A 254 10.22 0.44 -20.90
CA THR A 254 11.40 1.31 -21.06
C THR A 254 11.02 2.79 -21.14
N ALA A 255 9.75 3.10 -21.39
CA ALA A 255 9.17 4.45 -21.46
C ALA A 255 7.91 4.56 -20.57
N ASP A 256 7.12 5.63 -20.74
CA ASP A 256 5.85 5.79 -20.01
C ASP A 256 4.94 4.56 -20.21
N PRO A 257 4.66 3.77 -19.16
CA PRO A 257 3.92 2.52 -19.27
C PRO A 257 2.47 2.74 -19.73
N ARG A 258 1.92 3.95 -19.57
CA ARG A 258 0.56 4.29 -19.99
C ARG A 258 0.38 4.23 -21.50
N LEU A 259 1.46 4.41 -22.26
CA LEU A 259 1.44 4.30 -23.72
C LEU A 259 1.21 2.86 -24.19
N LEU A 260 1.49 1.86 -23.34
CA LEU A 260 1.23 0.45 -23.65
C LEU A 260 -0.24 0.04 -23.48
N ILE A 261 -1.07 0.87 -22.83
CA ILE A 261 -2.46 0.50 -22.48
C ILE A 261 -3.30 0.14 -23.72
N PRO A 262 -3.35 0.95 -24.80
CA PRO A 262 -4.16 0.61 -25.96
C PRO A 262 -3.69 -0.68 -26.63
N TRP A 263 -2.38 -0.84 -26.78
CA TRP A 263 -1.77 -2.03 -27.37
C TRP A 263 -2.03 -3.29 -26.52
N LEU A 264 -1.89 -3.21 -25.20
CA LEU A 264 -2.14 -4.33 -24.29
C LEU A 264 -3.62 -4.76 -24.34
N ARG A 265 -4.56 -3.79 -24.40
CA ARG A 265 -5.99 -4.09 -24.58
C ARG A 265 -6.26 -4.84 -25.87
N LEU A 266 -5.61 -4.46 -26.97
CA LEU A 266 -5.73 -5.16 -28.25
C LEU A 266 -5.20 -6.60 -28.15
N GLN A 267 -4.03 -6.82 -27.52
CA GLN A 267 -3.47 -8.17 -27.35
C GLN A 267 -4.37 -9.08 -26.51
N ILE A 268 -5.00 -8.55 -25.46
CA ILE A 268 -5.97 -9.29 -24.64
C ILE A 268 -7.23 -9.60 -25.44
N ALA A 269 -7.78 -8.62 -26.17
CA ALA A 269 -8.99 -8.80 -26.97
C ALA A 269 -8.80 -9.74 -28.17
N GLU A 270 -7.61 -9.75 -28.79
CA GLU A 270 -7.24 -10.70 -29.84
C GLU A 270 -7.23 -12.14 -29.32
N LEU A 271 -6.79 -12.34 -28.08
CA LEU A 271 -6.74 -13.66 -27.46
C LEU A 271 -8.14 -14.11 -27.04
N ASP A 272 -8.92 -13.21 -26.43
CA ASP A 272 -10.29 -13.47 -26.04
C ASP A 272 -11.13 -12.19 -25.91
N LYS A 273 -11.99 -11.96 -26.91
CA LYS A 273 -12.92 -10.81 -26.97
C LYS A 273 -14.06 -10.88 -25.95
N ASP A 274 -14.33 -12.04 -25.35
CA ASP A 274 -15.44 -12.22 -24.40
C ASP A 274 -15.00 -11.87 -22.96
N LEU A 275 -13.72 -11.52 -22.76
CA LEU A 275 -13.22 -11.10 -21.47
C LEU A 275 -13.72 -9.70 -21.11
N PRO A 276 -14.10 -9.47 -19.84
CA PRO A 276 -14.33 -8.12 -19.34
C PRO A 276 -13.10 -7.24 -19.57
N PRO A 277 -13.28 -5.94 -19.86
CA PRO A 277 -12.16 -5.01 -19.99
C PRO A 277 -11.26 -5.07 -18.75
N PRO A 278 -9.95 -5.28 -18.91
CA PRO A 278 -9.04 -5.35 -17.78
C PRO A 278 -8.90 -3.99 -17.08
N GLU A 279 -8.76 -4.03 -15.76
CA GLU A 279 -8.38 -2.86 -14.97
C GLU A 279 -6.88 -2.64 -15.15
N ILE A 280 -6.51 -1.59 -15.89
CA ILE A 280 -5.11 -1.28 -16.21
C ILE A 280 -4.73 0.06 -15.59
N GLU A 281 -3.69 0.06 -14.77
CA GLU A 281 -3.14 1.27 -14.15
C GLU A 281 -1.62 1.15 -13.99
N SER A 282 -0.92 2.29 -13.95
CA SER A 282 0.51 2.27 -13.59
C SER A 282 0.69 1.94 -12.10
N MET A 283 1.78 1.26 -11.74
CA MET A 283 2.06 0.92 -10.34
C MET A 283 2.23 2.18 -9.46
N ARG A 284 2.77 3.26 -10.03
CA ARG A 284 2.80 4.60 -9.40
C ARG A 284 1.40 5.12 -9.07
N ALA A 285 0.46 5.04 -10.02
CA ALA A 285 -0.93 5.46 -9.80
C ALA A 285 -1.62 4.60 -8.73
N LYS A 286 -1.38 3.29 -8.75
CA LYS A 286 -1.88 2.34 -7.74
C LYS A 286 -1.38 2.67 -6.33
N MET A 287 -0.10 2.99 -6.19
CA MET A 287 0.46 3.42 -4.91
C MET A 287 -0.08 4.79 -4.48
N ALA A 288 -0.27 5.71 -5.43
CA ALA A 288 -0.81 7.04 -5.16
C ALA A 288 -2.27 7.01 -4.70
N SER A 289 -3.11 6.13 -5.25
CA SER A 289 -4.52 6.00 -4.83
C SER A 289 -4.65 5.51 -3.39
N LEU A 290 -3.76 4.61 -2.97
CA LEU A 290 -3.67 4.14 -1.58
C LEU A 290 -3.16 5.22 -0.64
N ALA A 291 -2.25 6.08 -1.10
CA ALA A 291 -1.77 7.23 -0.32
C ALA A 291 -2.80 8.37 -0.26
N ALA A 292 -3.67 8.51 -1.26
CA ALA A 292 -4.63 9.60 -1.36
C ALA A 292 -5.65 9.61 -0.22
N SER A 293 -6.09 8.44 0.25
CA SER A 293 -6.97 8.29 1.40
C SER A 293 -6.34 8.87 2.68
N GLN A 294 -5.04 8.67 2.86
CA GLN A 294 -4.28 9.17 4.01
C GLN A 294 -3.99 10.67 3.89
N LEU A 295 -3.71 11.16 2.67
CA LEU A 295 -3.51 12.58 2.39
C LEU A 295 -4.78 13.42 2.54
N PHE A 296 -5.97 12.82 2.37
CA PHE A 296 -7.24 13.52 2.55
C PHE A 296 -7.38 14.08 3.98
N VAL A 297 -7.06 13.26 4.99
CA VAL A 297 -7.09 13.68 6.41
C VAL A 297 -6.08 14.80 6.67
N ILE A 298 -4.87 14.70 6.12
CA ILE A 298 -3.83 15.74 6.26
C ILE A 298 -4.30 17.05 5.64
N ARG A 299 -4.88 17.00 4.42
CA ARG A 299 -5.41 18.18 3.73
C ARG A 299 -6.54 18.83 4.52
N LEU A 300 -7.45 18.03 5.08
CA LEU A 300 -8.57 18.54 5.89
C LEU A 300 -8.07 19.20 7.18
N LEU A 301 -7.12 18.58 7.89
CA LEU A 301 -6.52 19.15 9.09
C LEU A 301 -5.75 20.44 8.79
N THR A 302 -5.03 20.48 7.67
CA THR A 302 -4.31 21.68 7.23
C THR A 302 -5.28 22.82 6.89
N LEU A 303 -6.41 22.49 6.22
CA LEU A 303 -7.46 23.46 5.91
C LEU A 303 -8.11 24.01 7.18
N PHE A 304 -8.50 23.16 8.13
CA PHE A 304 -9.09 23.60 9.39
C PHE A 304 -8.10 24.40 10.24
N ALA A 305 -6.82 24.01 10.28
CA ALA A 305 -5.78 24.80 10.93
C ALA A 305 -5.67 26.20 10.28
N GLY A 306 -5.66 26.29 8.95
CA GLY A 306 -5.62 27.57 8.23
C GLY A 306 -6.84 28.46 8.50
N ILE A 307 -8.04 27.90 8.54
CA ILE A 307 -9.27 28.63 8.87
C ILE A 307 -9.21 29.13 10.32
N ALA A 308 -8.80 28.28 11.27
CA ALA A 308 -8.71 28.65 12.68
C ALA A 308 -7.69 29.77 12.92
N ILE A 309 -6.53 29.73 12.24
CA ILE A 309 -5.52 30.80 12.28
C ILE A 309 -6.09 32.09 11.71
N THR A 310 -6.82 32.02 10.59
CA THR A 310 -7.42 33.20 9.96
C THR A 310 -8.47 33.85 10.86
N LEU A 311 -9.35 33.05 11.47
CA LEU A 311 -10.36 33.55 12.41
C LEU A 311 -9.73 34.14 13.67
N ALA A 312 -8.68 33.50 14.21
CA ALA A 312 -7.93 34.04 15.34
C ALA A 312 -7.30 35.39 14.99
N ALA A 313 -6.68 35.52 13.81
CA ALA A 313 -6.06 36.77 13.36
C ALA A 313 -7.07 37.92 13.19
N ILE A 314 -8.29 37.64 12.72
CA ILE A 314 -9.37 38.63 12.59
C ILE A 314 -9.89 39.09 13.96
N LYS A 315 -9.90 38.21 14.96
CA LYS A 315 -10.41 38.49 16.31
C LYS A 315 -9.41 39.17 17.24
N VAL A 316 -8.14 39.29 16.85
CA VAL A 316 -7.16 40.10 17.59
C VAL A 316 -7.54 41.57 17.40
N PRO A 317 -7.95 42.29 18.46
CA PRO A 317 -8.29 43.71 18.35
C PRO A 317 -7.03 44.52 17.94
N ALA A 318 -7.20 45.52 17.07
CA ALA A 318 -6.12 46.41 16.61
C ALA A 318 -5.47 47.22 17.77
N ASP A 319 -6.10 47.23 18.93
CA ASP A 319 -5.72 47.89 20.17
C ASP A 319 -4.71 47.10 21.03
N MET A 320 -4.25 45.92 20.58
CA MET A 320 -3.19 45.15 21.27
C MET A 320 -1.75 45.51 20.84
N PHE A 321 -1.56 46.57 20.03
CA PHE A 321 -0.25 47.05 19.56
C PHE A 321 -0.01 48.55 19.77
N ILE A 322 -0.81 49.23 20.60
CA ILE A 322 -0.60 50.65 20.98
C ILE A 322 -0.49 50.76 22.49
#